data_AF-A0A285Z0Q5-F1
#
_entry.id   AF-A0A285Z0Q5-F1
#
_cell.length_a   1.000
_cell.length_b   1.000
_cell.length_c   1.000
_cell.angle_alpha   90.00
_cell.angle_beta   90.00
_cell.angle_gamma   90.00
#
_symmetry.space_group_name_H-M   'P 1'
#
loop_
_entity.id
_entity.type
_entity.pdbx_description
1 polymer ?
#
loop_
_entity_poly.entity_id
_entity_poly.type
_entity_poly.pdbx_seq_one_letter_code
_entity_poly.pdbx_strand_id
1 'polypeptide(L)'
;MDLANNRTGVYHTVNGERREIVIELADEAVIEALRALSPEERLAKAAAFSRYVRRALRSQLESLHPEWSEERLQHEIRRRCLGE
;
A
#
# COMPACT_ATOMS: atom_id res chain seq x y z
N MET A 1 21.39 -4.24 -7.52
CA MET A 1 20.07 -4.89 -7.58
C MET A 1 19.70 -4.89 -9.05
N ASP A 2 19.74 -6.06 -9.68
CA ASP A 2 19.36 -6.20 -11.07
C ASP A 2 17.85 -5.99 -11.17
N LEU A 3 17.41 -4.84 -11.70
CA LEU A 3 16.00 -4.49 -11.79
C LEU A 3 15.22 -5.47 -12.70
N ALA A 4 15.92 -6.28 -13.50
CA ALA A 4 15.33 -7.33 -14.31
C ALA A 4 15.07 -8.63 -13.55
N ASN A 5 15.55 -8.76 -12.29
CA ASN A 5 15.45 -9.99 -11.52
C ASN A 5 14.89 -9.70 -10.11
N ASN A 6 13.65 -10.15 -9.85
CA ASN A 6 12.97 -10.05 -8.56
C ASN A 6 13.63 -10.87 -7.42
N ARG A 7 14.73 -11.56 -7.74
CA ARG A 7 15.55 -12.36 -6.82
C ARG A 7 16.44 -11.45 -5.99
N THR A 8 16.22 -11.47 -4.68
CA THR A 8 17.03 -10.67 -3.75
C THR A 8 18.33 -11.36 -3.37
N GLY A 9 18.45 -12.68 -3.54
CA GLY A 9 19.52 -13.48 -2.95
C GLY A 9 19.48 -13.52 -1.41
N VAL A 10 18.46 -12.92 -0.78
CA VAL A 10 18.18 -12.99 0.65
C VAL A 10 17.25 -14.16 0.90
N TYR A 11 17.52 -14.94 1.93
CA TYR A 11 16.75 -16.12 2.27
C TYR A 11 16.15 -15.99 3.66
N HIS A 12 14.96 -16.54 3.85
CA HIS A 12 14.34 -16.71 5.16
C HIS A 12 13.94 -18.16 5.38
N THR A 13 13.91 -18.59 6.65
CA THR A 13 13.49 -19.93 7.02
C THR A 13 12.05 -19.90 7.52
N VAL A 14 11.16 -20.65 6.87
CA VAL A 14 9.77 -20.82 7.28
C VAL A 14 9.52 -22.32 7.47
N ASN A 15 9.12 -22.75 8.67
CA ASN A 15 8.92 -24.16 9.01
C ASN A 15 10.11 -25.09 8.69
N GLY A 16 11.34 -24.59 8.81
CA GLY A 16 12.56 -25.34 8.49
C GLY A 16 12.95 -25.35 7.01
N GLU A 17 12.11 -24.81 6.12
CA GLU A 17 12.44 -24.65 4.71
C GLU A 17 13.10 -23.30 4.44
N ARG A 18 14.27 -23.32 3.79
CA ARG A 18 14.94 -22.11 3.31
C ARG A 18 14.28 -21.64 2.01
N ARG A 19 13.59 -20.50 2.06
CA ARG A 19 12.95 -19.87 0.90
C ARG A 19 13.67 -18.58 0.54
N GLU A 20 13.73 -18.26 -0.74
CA GLU A 20 14.26 -16.98 -1.20
C GLU A 20 13.19 -15.90 -1.02
N ILE A 21 13.58 -14.74 -0.50
CA ILE A 21 12.72 -13.57 -0.47
C ILE A 21 12.69 -13.02 -1.90
N VAL A 22 11.52 -13.06 -2.51
CA VAL A 22 11.28 -12.43 -3.81
C VAL A 22 10.63 -11.08 -3.56
N ILE A 23 11.22 -10.01 -4.08
CA ILE A 23 10.61 -8.68 -4.05
C ILE A 23 10.05 -8.41 -5.44
N GLU A 24 8.73 -8.31 -5.54
CA GLU A 24 8.09 -7.85 -6.77
C GLU A 24 8.45 -6.37 -7.00
N LEU A 25 9.14 -6.12 -8.11
CA LEU A 25 9.45 -4.77 -8.55
C LEU A 25 8.28 -4.23 -9.37
N ALA A 26 8.01 -2.93 -9.23
CA ALA A 26 7.04 -2.26 -10.07
C ALA A 26 7.53 -2.27 -11.54
N ASP A 27 6.59 -2.44 -12.48
CA ASP A 27 6.86 -2.38 -13.90
C ASP A 27 7.56 -1.06 -14.27
N GLU A 28 8.65 -1.16 -15.03
CA GLU A 28 9.47 0.00 -15.42
C GLU A 28 8.64 1.05 -16.19
N ALA A 29 7.70 0.62 -17.03
CA ALA A 29 6.80 1.54 -17.73
C ALA A 29 5.91 2.32 -16.76
N VAL A 30 5.48 1.69 -15.67
CA VAL A 30 4.72 2.37 -14.61
C VAL A 30 5.59 3.35 -13.84
N ILE A 31 6.84 2.97 -13.52
CA ILE A 31 7.80 3.85 -12.85
C ILE A 31 8.06 5.09 -13.70
N GLU A 32 8.34 4.92 -14.98
CA GLU A 32 8.59 6.04 -15.90
C GLU A 32 7.36 6.94 -16.06
N ALA A 33 6.16 6.37 -16.18
CA ALA A 33 4.93 7.14 -16.22
C ALA A 33 4.72 7.97 -14.94
N LEU A 34 5.04 7.42 -13.76
CA LEU A 34 4.95 8.15 -12.49
C LEU A 34 6.04 9.22 -12.37
N ARG A 35 7.24 8.98 -12.89
CA ARG A 35 8.34 9.95 -12.93
C ARG A 35 8.00 11.15 -13.81
N ALA A 36 7.33 10.92 -14.93
CA ALA A 36 6.94 11.96 -15.88
C ALA A 36 5.88 12.93 -15.35
N LEU A 37 5.18 12.60 -14.26
CA LEU A 37 4.17 13.47 -13.67
C LEU A 37 4.76 14.78 -13.16
N SER A 38 4.09 15.89 -13.48
CA SER A 38 4.39 17.19 -12.91
C SER A 38 4.13 17.21 -11.39
N PRO A 39 4.73 18.15 -10.64
CA PRO A 39 4.45 18.29 -9.21
C PRO A 39 2.95 18.42 -8.89
N GLU A 40 2.21 19.14 -9.72
CA GLU A 40 0.76 19.36 -9.57
C GLU A 40 -0.02 18.06 -9.79
N GLU A 41 0.31 17.30 -10.84
CA GLU A 41 -0.31 16.01 -11.13
C GLU A 41 -0.02 14.97 -10.04
N ARG A 42 1.21 14.98 -9.50
CA ARG A 42 1.59 14.13 -8.36
C ARG A 42 0.73 14.44 -7.14
N LEU A 43 0.58 15.72 -6.79
CA LEU A 43 -0.26 16.14 -5.67
C LEU A 43 -1.74 15.79 -5.90
N ALA A 44 -2.25 16.02 -7.10
CA ALA A 44 -3.62 15.67 -7.46
C ALA A 44 -3.88 14.17 -7.34
N LYS A 45 -2.96 13.33 -7.83
CA LYS A 45 -3.05 11.86 -7.69
C LYS A 45 -2.93 11.42 -6.24
N ALA A 46 -1.99 11.98 -5.47
CA ALA A 46 -1.84 11.65 -4.05
C ALA A 46 -3.12 12.00 -3.26
N ALA A 47 -3.71 13.17 -3.50
CA ALA A 47 -4.96 13.58 -2.87
C ALA A 47 -6.13 12.64 -3.28
N ALA A 48 -6.23 12.26 -4.55
CA ALA A 48 -7.24 11.33 -5.03
C ALA A 48 -7.07 9.94 -4.38
N PHE A 49 -5.85 9.42 -4.33
CA PHE A 49 -5.54 8.15 -3.69
C PHE A 49 -5.88 8.19 -2.19
N SER A 50 -5.53 9.28 -1.50
CA SER A 50 -5.83 9.47 -0.08
C SER A 50 -7.34 9.46 0.20
N ARG A 51 -8.16 10.06 -0.67
CA ARG A 51 -9.64 9.98 -0.56
C ARG A 51 -10.16 8.57 -0.81
N TYR A 52 -9.63 7.90 -1.83
CA TYR A 52 -10.00 6.53 -2.16
C TYR A 52 -9.72 5.57 -1.01
N VAL A 53 -8.50 5.59 -0.45
CA VAL A 53 -8.09 4.70 0.64
C VAL A 53 -9.00 4.87 1.86
N ARG A 54 -9.32 6.10 2.27
CA ARG A 54 -10.24 6.33 3.41
C ARG A 54 -11.62 5.74 3.15
N ARG A 55 -12.15 5.88 1.92
CA ARG A 55 -13.45 5.31 1.55
C ARG A 55 -13.40 3.77 1.54
N ALA A 56 -12.35 3.18 0.98
CA ALA A 56 -12.18 1.73 0.94
C ALA A 56 -12.05 1.14 2.34
N LEU A 57 -11.21 1.74 3.19
CA LEU A 57 -11.05 1.34 4.59
C LEU A 57 -12.36 1.44 5.36
N ARG A 58 -13.10 2.55 5.21
CA ARG A 58 -14.43 2.70 5.82
C ARG A 58 -15.35 1.53 5.44
N SER A 59 -15.52 1.30 4.15
CA SER A 59 -16.42 0.25 3.66
C SER A 59 -16.02 -1.13 4.17
N GLN A 60 -14.72 -1.43 4.23
CA GLN A 60 -14.22 -2.68 4.77
C GLN A 60 -14.49 -2.79 6.29
N LEU A 61 -14.20 -1.73 7.05
CA LEU A 61 -14.38 -1.73 8.51
C LEU A 61 -15.86 -1.80 8.90
N GLU A 62 -16.75 -1.08 8.21
CA GLU A 62 -18.20 -1.17 8.42
C GLU A 62 -18.71 -2.59 8.16
N SER A 63 -18.13 -3.30 7.17
CA SER A 63 -18.48 -4.68 6.88
C SER A 63 -17.93 -5.68 7.91
N LEU A 64 -16.73 -5.46 8.44
CA LEU A 64 -16.07 -6.36 9.39
C LEU A 64 -16.53 -6.13 10.84
N HIS A 65 -16.94 -4.90 11.15
CA HIS A 65 -17.29 -4.43 12.49
C HIS A 65 -18.57 -3.59 12.47
N PRO A 66 -19.73 -4.18 12.13
CA PRO A 66 -21.00 -3.46 12.07
C PRO A 66 -21.44 -2.87 13.41
N GLU A 67 -20.86 -3.35 14.52
CA GLU A 67 -21.12 -2.86 15.87
C GLU A 67 -20.32 -1.60 16.25
N TRP A 68 -19.33 -1.20 15.44
CA TRP A 68 -18.50 -0.05 15.78
C TRP A 68 -19.23 1.27 15.59
N SER A 69 -19.01 2.18 16.54
CA SER A 69 -19.49 3.55 16.41
C SER A 69 -18.70 4.30 15.32
N GLU A 70 -19.29 5.40 14.83
CA GLU A 70 -18.64 6.27 13.85
C GLU A 70 -17.31 6.83 14.37
N GLU A 71 -17.23 7.17 15.66
CA GLU A 71 -16.00 7.66 16.29
C GLU A 71 -14.90 6.59 16.26
N ARG A 72 -15.27 5.33 16.51
CA ARG A 72 -14.32 4.20 16.47
C ARG A 72 -13.82 3.94 15.05
N LEU A 73 -14.73 3.96 14.06
CA LEU A 73 -14.38 3.83 12.65
C LEU A 73 -13.42 4.94 12.20
N GLN A 74 -13.72 6.19 12.55
CA GLN A 74 -12.87 7.34 12.21
C GLN A 74 -11.49 7.25 12.84
N HIS A 75 -11.41 6.87 14.11
CA HIS A 75 -10.12 6.67 14.79
C HIS A 75 -9.29 5.61 14.09
N GLU A 76 -9.88 4.45 13.77
CA GLU A 76 -9.16 3.36 13.11
C GLU A 76 -8.73 3.71 11.68
N ILE A 77 -9.54 4.45 10.93
CA ILE A 77 -9.17 4.95 9.59
C ILE A 77 -7.97 5.91 9.69
N ARG A 78 -7.97 6.83 10.68
CA ARG A 78 -6.84 7.74 10.90
C ARG A 78 -5.58 6.96 11.28
N ARG A 79 -5.69 6.03 12.22
CA ARG A 79 -4.57 5.18 12.67
C ARG A 79 -3.92 4.43 11.52
N ARG A 80 -4.71 3.87 10.59
CA ARG A 80 -4.19 3.14 9.42
C ARG A 80 -3.61 4.04 8.33
N CYS A 81 -4.16 5.25 8.16
CA CYS A 81 -3.70 6.18 7.12
C CYS A 81 -2.50 7.04 7.56
N LEU A 82 -2.42 7.38 8.85
CA LEU A 82 -1.47 8.37 9.39
C LEU A 82 -0.51 7.77 10.42
N GLY A 83 -0.80 6.57 10.96
CA GLY A 83 0.04 5.94 11.98
C GLY A 83 -0.15 6.48 13.40
N GLU A 84 -1.18 7.31 13.63
CA GLU A 84 -1.51 7.97 14.91
C GLU A 84 -2.52 7.18 15.78
#